data_AF-A0A9P3KFC2-F1
#
_entry.id   AF-A0A9P3KFC2-F1
#
_cell.length_a   1.000
_cell.length_b   1.000
_cell.length_c   1.000
_cell.angle_alpha   90.00
_cell.angle_beta   90.00
_cell.angle_gamma   90.00
#
_symmetry.space_group_name_H-M   'P 1'
#
loop_
_entity.id
_entity.type
_entity.pdbx_description
1 polymer ?
#
loop_
_entity_poly.entity_id
_entity_poly.type
_entity_poly.pdbx_seq_one_letter_code
_entity_poly.pdbx_strand_id
1 'polypeptide(L)'
;MAGMPRLVPAHVAENVVRLYRDCLRMADYLTHSRGRGPSVREHIRSEFRKHAHETDPAKIAELKESAVRALSNYMIYEAGNLARRGKILRPR
;
A
#
# COMPACT_ATOMS: atom_id res chain seq x y z
N MET A 1 -8.30 4.49 23.50
CA MET A 1 -7.42 3.82 22.51
C MET A 1 -6.88 4.90 21.59
N ALA A 2 -5.59 5.23 21.68
CA ALA A 2 -4.99 6.30 20.89
C ALA A 2 -4.92 5.85 19.41
N GLY A 3 -5.67 6.53 18.55
CA GLY A 3 -5.67 6.25 17.11
C GLY A 3 -4.26 6.46 16.55
N MET A 4 -3.69 5.42 15.95
CA MET A 4 -2.48 5.53 15.15
C MET A 4 -2.67 6.67 14.13
N PRO A 5 -1.71 7.60 13.97
CA PRO A 5 -1.78 8.59 12.92
C PRO A 5 -1.92 7.87 11.59
N ARG A 6 -3.04 8.08 10.90
CA ARG A 6 -3.27 7.52 9.57
C ARG A 6 -2.21 8.11 8.63
N LEU A 7 -1.25 7.28 8.25
CA LEU A 7 -0.19 7.64 7.28
C LEU A 7 -0.76 7.91 5.89
N VAL A 8 -2.01 7.50 5.64
CA VAL A 8 -2.77 7.77 4.42
C VAL A 8 -3.93 8.73 4.73
N PRO A 9 -4.09 9.84 4.01
CA PRO A 9 -5.18 10.79 4.25
C PRO A 9 -6.56 10.12 4.20
N ALA A 10 -7.46 10.50 5.11
CA ALA A 10 -8.80 9.88 5.24
C ALA A 10 -9.57 9.82 3.91
N HIS A 11 -9.55 10.90 3.15
CA HIS A 11 -10.21 11.01 1.84
C HIS A 11 -9.68 10.00 0.79
N VAL A 12 -8.46 9.49 0.94
CA VAL A 12 -7.88 8.45 0.09
C VAL A 12 -8.39 7.07 0.49
N ALA A 13 -8.50 6.81 1.80
CA ALA A 13 -9.06 5.57 2.31
C ALA A 13 -10.58 5.47 2.02
N GLU A 14 -11.27 6.60 1.96
CA GLU A 14 -12.70 6.66 1.64
C GLU A 14 -12.98 6.27 0.18
N ASN A 15 -12.13 6.67 -0.76
CA ASN A 15 -12.28 6.40 -2.19
C ASN A 15 -11.55 5.11 -2.63
N VAL A 16 -12.31 4.03 -2.85
CA VAL A 16 -11.80 2.70 -3.26
C VAL A 16 -10.98 2.75 -4.55
N VAL A 17 -11.38 3.58 -5.52
CA VAL A 17 -10.69 3.67 -6.82
C VAL A 17 -9.30 4.28 -6.65
N ARG A 18 -9.18 5.29 -5.78
CA ARG A 18 -7.88 5.90 -5.48
C ARG A 18 -6.98 4.93 -4.73
N LEU A 19 -7.52 4.27 -3.70
CA LEU A 19 -6.83 3.24 -2.93
C LEU A 19 -6.28 2.12 -3.84
N TYR A 20 -7.09 1.64 -4.78
CA TYR A 20 -6.67 0.65 -5.79
C TYR A 20 -5.48 1.14 -6.63
N ARG A 21 -5.55 2.36 -7.16
CA ARG A 21 -4.47 2.95 -7.98
C ARG A 21 -3.18 3.09 -7.19
N ASP A 22 -3.27 3.48 -5.91
CA ASP A 22 -2.10 3.65 -5.05
C ASP A 22 -1.46 2.29 -4.72
N CYS A 23 -2.26 1.23 -4.51
CA CYS A 23 -1.74 -0.14 -4.41
C CYS A 23 -0.99 -0.58 -5.67
N LEU A 24 -1.51 -0.28 -6.86
CA LEU A 24 -0.83 -0.61 -8.12
C LEU A 24 0.49 0.14 -8.28
N ARG A 25 0.53 1.44 -7.96
CA ARG A 25 1.76 2.24 -7.99
C ARG A 25 2.82 1.68 -7.04
N MET A 26 2.41 1.26 -5.84
CA MET A 26 3.29 0.59 -4.90
C MET A 26 3.86 -0.71 -5.49
N ALA A 27 3.05 -1.53 -6.15
CA ALA A 27 3.52 -2.75 -6.79
C ALA A 27 4.58 -2.49 -7.86
N ASP A 28 4.36 -1.46 -8.69
CA ASP A 28 5.31 -1.08 -9.74
C ASP A 28 6.66 -0.67 -9.15
N TYR A 29 6.66 0.13 -8.08
CA TYR A 29 7.90 0.56 -7.43
C TYR A 29 8.62 -0.59 -6.72
N LEU A 30 7.89 -1.44 -5.98
CA LEU A 30 8.43 -2.59 -5.26
C LEU A 30 9.17 -3.57 -6.18
N THR A 31 8.73 -3.66 -7.42
CA THR A 31 9.17 -4.69 -8.35
C THR A 31 10.03 -4.16 -9.49
N HIS A 32 10.22 -2.83 -9.54
CA HIS A 32 11.03 -2.13 -10.53
C HIS A 32 12.42 -2.74 -10.71
N SER A 33 13.02 -3.27 -9.64
CA SER A 33 14.36 -3.88 -9.65
C SER A 33 14.37 -5.42 -9.64
N ARG A 34 13.21 -6.08 -9.57
CA ARG A 34 13.12 -7.53 -9.26
C ARG A 34 12.32 -8.36 -10.27
N GLY A 35 11.75 -7.77 -11.31
CA GLY A 35 10.99 -8.51 -12.35
C GLY A 35 9.68 -9.18 -11.89
N ARG A 36 9.30 -9.03 -10.60
CA ARG A 36 8.10 -9.65 -10.00
C ARG A 36 6.83 -8.79 -10.12
N GLY A 37 6.88 -7.71 -10.90
CA GLY A 37 5.81 -6.71 -11.01
C GLY A 37 4.48 -7.26 -11.49
N PRO A 38 4.46 -8.06 -12.56
CA PRO A 38 3.23 -8.65 -13.05
C PRO A 38 2.48 -9.47 -11.99
N SER A 39 3.20 -10.30 -11.22
CA SER A 39 2.60 -11.16 -10.19
C SER A 39 2.00 -10.37 -9.03
N VAL A 40 2.67 -9.32 -8.55
CA VAL A 40 2.16 -8.48 -7.45
C VAL A 40 0.95 -7.67 -7.90
N ARG A 41 0.98 -7.11 -9.11
CA ARG A 41 -0.17 -6.40 -9.69
C ARG A 41 -1.37 -7.31 -9.86
N GLU A 42 -1.16 -8.54 -10.32
CA GLU A 42 -2.25 -9.50 -10.51
C GLU A 42 -2.86 -9.91 -9.17
N HIS A 43 -2.04 -10.08 -8.13
CA HIS A 43 -2.54 -10.34 -6.77
C HIS A 43 -3.43 -9.20 -6.26
N ILE A 44 -2.99 -7.94 -6.41
CA ILE A 44 -3.80 -6.76 -6.03
C ILE A 44 -5.11 -6.72 -6.83
N ARG A 45 -5.04 -6.94 -8.15
CA ARG A 45 -6.25 -7.00 -9.01
C ARG A 45 -7.21 -8.09 -8.56
N SER A 46 -6.69 -9.27 -8.24
CA SER A 46 -7.47 -10.41 -7.77
C SER A 46 -8.21 -10.09 -6.48
N GLU A 47 -7.53 -9.51 -5.49
CA GLU A 47 -8.17 -9.15 -4.21
C GLU A 47 -9.27 -8.09 -4.38
N PHE A 48 -9.02 -7.05 -5.18
CA PHE A 48 -10.06 -6.04 -5.46
C PHE A 48 -11.24 -6.62 -6.25
N ARG A 49 -11.00 -7.53 -7.20
CA ARG A 49 -12.07 -8.20 -7.95
C ARG A 49 -12.89 -9.14 -7.06
N LYS A 50 -12.23 -9.92 -6.20
CA LYS A 50 -12.86 -10.85 -5.25
C LYS A 50 -13.89 -10.16 -4.36
N HIS A 51 -13.63 -8.91 -3.99
CA HIS A 51 -14.49 -8.11 -3.12
C HIS A 51 -15.24 -6.98 -3.86
N ALA A 52 -15.29 -7.00 -5.20
CA ALA A 52 -15.88 -5.91 -5.99
C ALA A 52 -17.39 -5.73 -5.78
N HIS A 53 -18.08 -6.81 -5.37
CA HIS A 53 -19.52 -6.84 -5.11
C HIS A 53 -19.84 -6.90 -3.62
N GLU A 54 -18.86 -6.61 -2.76
CA GLU A 54 -19.11 -6.53 -1.32
C GLU A 54 -20.05 -5.37 -1.01
N THR A 55 -21.10 -5.65 -0.23
CA THR A 55 -22.12 -4.66 0.17
C THR A 55 -22.13 -4.41 1.67
N ASP A 56 -21.49 -5.27 2.47
CA ASP A 56 -21.40 -5.08 3.92
C ASP A 56 -20.46 -3.91 4.25
N PRO A 57 -20.97 -2.81 4.85
CA PRO A 57 -20.16 -1.65 5.17
C PRO A 57 -19.03 -1.95 6.17
N ALA A 58 -19.23 -2.87 7.11
CA ALA A 58 -18.21 -3.22 8.10
C ALA A 58 -17.04 -3.95 7.43
N LYS A 59 -17.36 -4.91 6.56
CA LYS A 59 -16.36 -5.65 5.78
C LYS A 59 -15.62 -4.78 4.78
N ILE A 60 -16.32 -3.86 4.10
CA ILE A 60 -15.67 -2.88 3.21
C ILE A 60 -14.67 -2.01 4.00
N ALA A 61 -15.04 -1.56 5.21
CA ALA A 61 -14.15 -0.77 6.05
C ALA A 61 -12.90 -1.56 6.44
N GLU A 62 -13.06 -2.83 6.87
CA GLU A 62 -11.95 -3.71 7.22
C GLU A 62 -10.99 -3.97 6.04
N LEU A 63 -11.54 -4.23 4.85
CA LEU A 63 -10.77 -4.43 3.63
C LEU A 63 -9.98 -3.17 3.24
N LYS A 64 -10.61 -1.99 3.34
CA LYS A 64 -9.95 -0.70 3.11
C LYS A 64 -8.82 -0.48 4.11
N GLU A 65 -9.06 -0.72 5.40
CA GLU A 65 -8.03 -0.56 6.43
C GLU A 65 -6.87 -1.53 6.23
N SER A 66 -7.15 -2.76 5.83
CA SER A 66 -6.11 -3.75 5.52
C SER A 66 -5.23 -3.31 4.35
N ALA A 67 -5.82 -2.79 3.28
CA ALA A 67 -5.08 -2.24 2.14
C ALA A 67 -4.27 -0.99 2.52
N VAL A 68 -4.85 -0.08 3.31
CA VAL A 68 -4.17 1.12 3.82
C VAL A 68 -2.97 0.74 4.72
N ARG A 69 -3.14 -0.26 5.58
CA ARG A 69 -2.07 -0.77 6.44
C ARG A 69 -0.94 -1.37 5.62
N ALA A 70 -1.25 -2.15 4.59
CA ALA A 70 -0.24 -2.70 3.67
C ALA A 70 0.56 -1.60 2.96
N LEU A 71 -0.11 -0.57 2.43
CA LEU A 71 0.53 0.61 1.84
C LEU A 71 1.43 1.33 2.84
N SER A 72 0.94 1.54 4.06
CA SER A 72 1.67 2.26 5.12
C SER A 72 2.94 1.50 5.54
N ASN A 73 2.82 0.20 5.76
CA ASN A 73 3.96 -0.66 6.11
C ASN A 73 5.03 -0.62 5.02
N TYR A 74 4.62 -0.58 3.75
CA TYR A 74 5.52 -0.42 2.64
C TYR A 74 6.25 0.93 2.65
N MET A 75 5.54 2.05 2.81
CA MET A 75 6.17 3.38 2.83
C MET A 75 7.20 3.51 3.96
N ILE A 76 6.91 2.94 5.13
CA ILE A 76 7.86 2.91 6.25
C ILE A 76 9.10 2.08 5.89
N TYR A 77 8.91 0.89 5.30
CA TYR A 77 10.01 0.03 4.87
C TYR A 77 10.91 0.72 3.84
N GLU A 78 10.31 1.43 2.88
CA GLU A 78 11.00 2.17 1.84
C GLU A 78 11.76 3.38 2.41
N ALA A 79 11.14 4.17 3.29
CA ALA A 79 11.80 5.26 4.00
C ALA A 79 13.01 4.77 4.82
N GLY A 80 12.88 3.61 5.48
CA GLY A 80 13.99 2.96 6.17
C GLY A 80 15.12 2.52 5.24
N ASN A 81 14.79 1.98 4.06
CA ASN A 81 15.78 1.65 3.03
C ASN A 81 16.50 2.88 2.47
N LEU A 82 15.76 3.96 2.21
CA LEU A 82 16.32 5.21 1.72
C LEU A 82 17.26 5.84 2.76
N ALA A 83 16.87 5.86 4.03
CA ALA A 83 17.71 6.33 5.13
C ALA A 83 19.00 5.49 5.25
N ARG A 84 18.92 4.16 5.08
CA ARG A 84 20.11 3.28 5.05
C ARG A 84 21.03 3.59 3.87
N ARG A 85 20.47 3.79 2.67
CA ARG A 85 21.24 4.18 1.47
C ARG A 85 21.92 5.54 1.64
N GLY A 86 21.22 6.52 2.22
CA GLY A 86 21.78 7.84 2.52
C GLY A 86 22.91 7.83 3.56
N LYS A 87 22.92 6.85 4.48
CA LYS A 87 24.03 6.64 5.43
C LYS A 87 25.26 6.00 4.80
N ILE A 88 25.10 5.19 3.74
CA ILE A 88 26.22 4.57 3.00
C ILE A 88 27.00 5.62 2.17
N LEU A 89 26.35 6.71 1.74
CA LEU A 89 26.97 7.78 0.95
C LEU A 89 27.68 8.87 1.78
N ARG A 90 27.86 8.69 3.10
CA ARG A 90 28.77 9.54 3.88
C ARG A 90 29.99 8.74 4.34
N PRO A 91 31.00 8.53 3.49
CA PRO A 91 32.32 8.19 3.99
C PRO A 91 32.86 9.42 4.75
N ARG A 92 33.32 9.20 5.98
CA ARG A 92 34.20 10.14 6.69
C ARG A 92 35.60 10.08 6.09
#